data_AF-W4V585-F1
#
_entry.id   AF-W4V585-F1
#
_cell.length_a   1.000
_cell.length_b   1.000
_cell.length_c   1.000
_cell.angle_alpha   90.00
_cell.angle_beta   90.00
_cell.angle_gamma   90.00
#
_symmetry.space_group_name_H-M   'P 1'
#
loop_
_entity.id
_entity.type
_entity.pdbx_description
1 polymer ?
#
loop_
_entity_poly.entity_id
_entity_poly.type
_entity_poly.pdbx_seq_one_letter_code
_entity_poly.pdbx_strand_id
1 'polypeptide(L)'
;MSITEDLIDKGIIYAVGKGESSGGKRPELLAVVPDRFFFIGVDIGRTSVRVVVMNNCRDIIYKVSKPTESVEPEELIGQITEMTISSINESKLPHDRVVGIGVAMPGLIERGTGRVLFSPNFGWNDIPLQDELKKRLPFNVLVENANRALVIGR
;
A
#
# COMPACT_ATOMS: atom_id res chain seq x y z
N MET A 1 2.71 31.83 3.08
CA MET A 1 2.05 30.58 3.48
C MET A 1 3.14 29.57 3.77
N SER A 2 3.20 29.08 5.01
CA SER A 2 4.11 28.03 5.45
C SER A 2 3.64 26.67 4.95
N ILE A 3 4.56 25.70 4.80
CA ILE A 3 4.21 24.29 4.51
C ILE A 3 3.22 23.75 5.56
N THR A 4 3.37 24.16 6.82
CA THR A 4 2.49 23.71 7.90
C THR A 4 1.07 24.25 7.75
N GLU A 5 0.91 25.50 7.30
CA GLU A 5 -0.41 26.11 7.06
C GLU A 5 -1.12 25.38 5.92
N ASP A 6 -0.41 25.12 4.81
CA ASP A 6 -0.96 24.37 3.66
C ASP A 6 -1.41 22.95 4.04
N LEU A 7 -0.64 22.24 4.88
CA LEU A 7 -1.00 20.90 5.33
C LEU A 7 -2.19 20.89 6.32
N ILE A 8 -2.34 21.94 7.13
CA ILE A 8 -3.50 22.12 7.99
C ILE A 8 -4.75 22.42 7.14
N ASP A 9 -4.63 23.33 6.16
CA ASP A 9 -5.72 23.70 5.26
C ASP A 9 -6.20 22.49 4.42
N LYS A 10 -5.29 21.58 4.07
CA LYS A 10 -5.62 20.30 3.38
C LYS A 10 -6.18 19.23 4.32
N GLY A 11 -6.19 19.48 5.63
CA GLY A 11 -6.64 18.54 6.65
C GLY A 11 -5.75 17.30 6.79
N ILE A 12 -4.45 17.44 6.54
CA ILE A 12 -3.46 16.35 6.64
C ILE A 12 -2.87 16.31 8.04
N ILE A 13 -2.65 17.48 8.64
CA ILE A 13 -2.14 17.64 10.01
C ILE A 13 -3.03 18.58 10.81
N TYR A 14 -2.93 18.53 12.13
CA TYR A 14 -3.64 19.42 13.05
C TYR A 14 -2.79 19.74 14.28
N ALA A 15 -3.06 20.89 14.91
CA ALA A 15 -2.39 21.29 16.14
C ALA A 15 -2.91 20.50 17.35
N VAL A 16 -2.00 19.88 18.11
CA VAL A 16 -2.32 19.10 19.32
C VAL A 16 -1.99 19.84 20.62
N GLY A 17 -1.40 21.03 20.53
CA GLY A 17 -1.14 21.89 21.69
C GLY A 17 0.27 22.47 21.68
N LYS A 18 0.79 22.77 22.87
CA LYS A 18 2.13 23.34 23.05
C LYS A 18 3.05 22.37 23.79
N GLY A 19 4.28 22.23 23.30
CA GLY A 19 5.32 21.44 23.96
C GLY A 19 5.98 22.16 25.13
N GLU A 20 6.90 21.48 25.80
CA GLU A 20 7.72 22.05 26.86
C GLU A 20 8.67 23.14 26.31
N SER A 21 8.93 24.17 27.13
CA SER A 21 9.87 25.23 26.77
C SER A 21 11.26 24.92 27.33
N SER A 22 12.29 25.11 26.50
CA SER A 22 13.69 25.07 26.89
C SER A 22 14.33 26.46 27.01
N GLY A 23 13.53 27.51 27.26
CA GLY A 23 14.00 28.90 27.40
C GLY A 23 13.45 29.89 26.37
N GLY A 24 12.46 29.50 25.55
CA GLY A 24 11.81 30.34 24.53
C GLY A 24 10.28 30.15 24.44
N LYS A 25 9.66 30.66 23.36
CA LYS A 25 8.22 30.43 23.08
C LYS A 25 7.99 28.92 22.97
N ARG A 26 6.99 28.41 23.70
CA ARG A 26 6.62 26.99 23.63
C ARG A 26 6.30 26.59 22.19
N PRO A 27 6.91 25.51 21.67
CA PRO A 27 6.65 25.06 20.30
C PRO A 27 5.22 24.57 20.16
N GLU A 28 4.61 24.77 19.01
CA GLU A 28 3.33 24.15 18.67
C GLU A 28 3.58 22.72 18.21
N LEU A 29 2.84 21.79 18.78
CA LEU A 29 2.90 20.37 18.42
C LEU A 29 1.85 20.11 17.34
N LEU A 30 2.26 19.38 16.31
CA LEU A 30 1.42 18.97 15.18
C LEU A 30 1.32 17.45 15.17
N ALA A 31 0.15 16.93 14.82
CA ALA A 31 -0.07 15.51 14.57
C ALA A 31 -0.73 15.29 13.22
N VAL A 32 -0.57 14.09 12.67
CA VAL A 32 -1.23 13.69 11.42
C VAL A 32 -2.67 13.32 11.71
N VAL A 33 -3.61 13.79 10.88
CA VAL A 33 -5.02 13.40 10.96
C VAL A 33 -5.15 11.91 10.59
N PRO A 34 -5.58 11.02 11.53
CA PRO A 34 -5.81 9.62 11.19
C PRO A 34 -6.91 9.46 10.14
N ASP A 35 -6.90 8.35 9.42
CA ASP A 35 -7.95 7.98 8.44
C ASP A 35 -8.20 9.02 7.33
N ARG A 36 -7.22 9.91 7.10
CA ARG A 36 -7.26 10.88 6.01
C ARG A 36 -7.00 10.20 4.68
N PHE A 37 -6.07 9.25 4.68
CA PHE A 37 -5.68 8.47 3.52
C PHE A 37 -5.57 6.99 3.88
N PHE A 38 -5.84 6.14 2.92
CA PHE A 38 -5.71 4.70 3.05
C PHE A 38 -4.79 4.12 1.99
N PHE A 39 -4.10 3.05 2.37
CA PHE A 39 -3.17 2.33 1.52
C PHE A 39 -3.51 0.85 1.56
N ILE A 40 -3.24 0.17 0.46
CA ILE A 40 -3.48 -1.26 0.34
C ILE A 40 -2.15 -1.94 0.08
N GLY A 41 -1.81 -2.93 0.89
CA GLY A 41 -0.65 -3.78 0.70
C GLY A 41 -1.10 -5.15 0.23
N VAL A 42 -0.48 -5.67 -0.84
CA VAL A 42 -0.63 -7.04 -1.30
C VAL A 42 0.72 -7.73 -1.16
N ASP A 43 0.76 -8.88 -0.52
CA ASP A 43 1.95 -9.70 -0.40
C ASP A 43 1.71 -11.06 -1.06
N ILE A 44 2.49 -11.34 -2.11
CA ILE A 44 2.33 -12.51 -2.96
C ILE A 44 3.31 -13.58 -2.48
N GLY A 45 2.79 -14.59 -1.80
CA GLY A 45 3.53 -15.81 -1.45
C GLY A 45 3.16 -16.98 -2.35
N ARG A 46 4.03 -18.00 -2.39
CA ARG A 46 3.71 -19.26 -3.08
C ARG A 46 2.62 -20.06 -2.36
N THR A 47 2.48 -19.86 -1.05
CA THR A 47 1.51 -20.59 -0.21
C THR A 47 0.26 -19.77 0.06
N SER A 48 0.40 -18.44 0.15
CA SER A 48 -0.73 -17.56 0.39
C SER A 48 -0.53 -16.19 -0.22
N VAL A 49 -1.65 -15.59 -0.63
CA VAL A 49 -1.77 -14.17 -0.95
C VAL A 49 -2.38 -13.47 0.26
N ARG A 50 -1.76 -12.36 0.66
CA ARG A 50 -2.24 -11.51 1.76
C ARG A 50 -2.61 -10.14 1.24
N VAL A 51 -3.71 -9.60 1.73
CA VAL A 51 -4.11 -8.20 1.49
C VAL A 51 -4.32 -7.52 2.83
N VAL A 52 -3.78 -6.31 2.96
CA VAL A 52 -3.97 -5.44 4.12
C VAL A 52 -4.47 -4.07 3.65
N VAL A 53 -5.41 -3.50 4.39
CA VAL A 53 -5.87 -2.12 4.23
C VAL A 53 -5.46 -1.37 5.50
N MET A 54 -4.76 -0.27 5.33
CA MET A 54 -4.20 0.51 6.44
C MET A 54 -4.43 2.01 6.25
N ASN A 55 -4.55 2.75 7.35
CA ASN A 55 -4.61 4.21 7.30
C ASN A 55 -3.20 4.84 7.24
N ASN A 56 -3.14 6.16 7.11
CA ASN A 56 -1.89 6.94 7.10
C ASN A 56 -1.15 7.01 8.45
N CYS A 57 -1.73 6.48 9.52
CA CYS A 57 -1.08 6.27 10.81
C CYS A 57 -0.56 4.83 10.99
N ARG A 58 -0.67 4.00 9.95
CA ARG A 58 -0.30 2.57 9.91
C ARG A 58 -1.20 1.64 10.72
N ASP A 59 -2.39 2.08 11.09
CA ASP A 59 -3.39 1.21 11.70
C ASP A 59 -3.99 0.27 10.64
N ILE A 60 -4.07 -1.02 10.96
CA ILE A 60 -4.68 -2.02 10.08
C ILE A 60 -6.19 -1.96 10.25
N ILE A 61 -6.89 -1.55 9.19
CA ILE A 61 -8.35 -1.48 9.14
C ILE A 61 -8.95 -2.82 8.75
N TYR A 62 -8.33 -3.50 7.78
CA TYR A 62 -8.76 -4.79 7.28
C TYR A 62 -7.56 -5.64 6.88
N LYS A 63 -7.64 -6.96 7.07
CA LYS A 63 -6.65 -7.90 6.58
C LYS A 63 -7.29 -9.23 6.21
N VAL A 64 -6.81 -9.84 5.14
CA VAL A 64 -7.20 -11.18 4.72
C VAL A 64 -6.01 -11.95 4.19
N SER A 65 -6.02 -13.27 4.37
CA SER A 65 -5.04 -14.19 3.82
C SER A 65 -5.80 -15.36 3.22
N LYS A 66 -5.55 -15.65 1.94
CA LYS A 66 -6.08 -16.85 1.26
C LYS A 66 -4.92 -17.70 0.73
N PRO A 67 -5.08 -19.03 0.61
CA PRO A 67 -4.10 -19.87 -0.07
C PRO A 67 -3.87 -19.38 -1.51
N THR A 68 -2.65 -19.51 -2.01
CA THR A 68 -2.36 -19.27 -3.43
C THR A 68 -2.98 -20.41 -4.24
N GLU A 69 -4.01 -20.11 -5.01
CA GLU A 69 -4.81 -21.13 -5.72
C GLU A 69 -4.07 -21.68 -6.93
N SER A 70 -3.33 -20.81 -7.61
CA SER A 70 -2.51 -21.13 -8.76
C SER A 70 -1.31 -20.20 -8.83
N VAL A 71 -0.23 -20.69 -9.42
CA VAL A 71 0.95 -19.88 -9.74
C VAL A 71 0.97 -19.47 -11.20
N GLU A 72 -0.03 -19.83 -12.01
CA GLU A 72 -0.14 -19.33 -13.38
C GLU A 72 -0.41 -17.81 -13.36
N PRO A 73 0.29 -17.00 -14.20
CA PRO A 73 0.22 -15.55 -14.13
C PRO A 73 -1.20 -14.98 -14.15
N GLU A 74 -2.01 -15.38 -15.13
CA GLU A 74 -3.36 -14.85 -15.30
C GLU A 74 -4.28 -15.19 -14.12
N GLU A 75 -4.20 -16.43 -13.63
CA GLU A 75 -5.03 -16.91 -12.52
C GLU A 75 -4.64 -16.22 -11.21
N LEU A 76 -3.34 -16.08 -10.93
CA LEU A 76 -2.87 -15.40 -9.72
C LEU A 76 -3.19 -13.90 -9.75
N ILE A 77 -3.05 -13.25 -10.91
CA ILE A 77 -3.44 -11.84 -11.08
C ILE A 77 -4.96 -11.68 -10.87
N GLY A 78 -5.76 -12.62 -11.37
CA GLY A 78 -7.20 -12.69 -11.10
C GLY A 78 -7.50 -12.78 -9.61
N GLN A 79 -6.87 -13.73 -8.91
CA GLN A 79 -7.02 -13.91 -7.47
C GLN A 79 -6.65 -12.64 -6.68
N ILE A 80 -5.50 -12.01 -6.99
CA ILE A 80 -5.06 -10.76 -6.36
C ILE A 80 -6.07 -9.64 -6.58
N THR A 81 -6.59 -9.51 -7.80
CA THR A 81 -7.57 -8.49 -8.16
C THR A 81 -8.84 -8.66 -7.32
N GLU A 82 -9.41 -9.87 -7.29
CA GLU A 82 -10.62 -10.17 -6.53
C GLU A 82 -10.43 -9.93 -5.03
N MET A 83 -9.34 -10.43 -4.47
CA MET A 83 -9.02 -10.24 -3.05
C MET A 83 -8.86 -8.76 -2.70
N THR A 84 -8.24 -7.98 -3.58
CA THR A 84 -8.02 -6.56 -3.37
C THR A 84 -9.34 -5.79 -3.40
N ILE A 85 -10.17 -5.99 -4.43
CA ILE A 85 -11.49 -5.33 -4.55
C ILE A 85 -12.38 -5.71 -3.35
N SER A 86 -12.40 -6.99 -2.98
CA SER A 86 -13.17 -7.48 -1.83
C SER A 86 -12.71 -6.80 -0.54
N SER A 87 -11.40 -6.69 -0.31
CA SER A 87 -10.85 -6.05 0.89
C SER A 87 -11.23 -4.57 0.99
N ILE A 88 -11.27 -3.86 -0.14
CA ILE A 88 -11.71 -2.47 -0.19
C ILE A 88 -13.19 -2.36 0.18
N ASN A 89 -14.05 -3.17 -0.43
CA ASN A 89 -15.48 -3.15 -0.16
C ASN A 89 -15.79 -3.51 1.31
N GLU A 90 -15.14 -4.56 1.84
CA GLU A 90 -15.30 -5.01 3.23
C GLU A 90 -14.76 -3.99 4.25
N SER A 91 -13.75 -3.21 3.88
CA SER A 91 -13.22 -2.14 4.75
C SER A 91 -14.19 -0.96 4.92
N LYS A 92 -15.23 -0.85 4.08
CA LYS A 92 -16.24 0.23 4.09
C LYS A 92 -15.63 1.64 4.05
N LEU A 93 -14.47 1.77 3.41
CA LEU A 93 -13.74 3.02 3.32
C LEU A 93 -14.20 3.86 2.13
N PRO A 94 -14.06 5.20 2.20
CA PRO A 94 -14.25 6.05 1.04
C PRO A 94 -13.19 5.76 -0.03
N HIS A 95 -13.62 5.31 -1.21
CA HIS A 95 -12.71 4.92 -2.30
C HIS A 95 -11.80 6.08 -2.77
N ASP A 96 -12.29 7.32 -2.68
CA ASP A 96 -11.56 8.55 -3.03
C ASP A 96 -10.40 8.86 -2.08
N ARG A 97 -10.31 8.17 -0.93
CA ARG A 97 -9.22 8.29 0.04
C ARG A 97 -8.16 7.20 -0.08
N VAL A 98 -8.38 6.20 -0.95
CA VAL A 98 -7.36 5.19 -1.24
C VAL A 98 -6.32 5.80 -2.17
N VAL A 99 -5.09 5.97 -1.66
CA VAL A 99 -4.00 6.62 -2.40
C VAL A 99 -3.37 5.68 -3.42
N GLY A 100 -3.30 4.39 -3.10
CA GLY A 100 -2.73 3.40 -4.01
C GLY A 100 -2.52 2.04 -3.38
N ILE A 101 -2.00 1.14 -4.22
CA ILE A 101 -1.79 -0.28 -3.92
C ILE A 101 -0.30 -0.58 -4.07
N GLY A 102 0.32 -1.08 -3.02
CA GLY A 102 1.68 -1.64 -3.06
C GLY A 102 1.62 -3.16 -3.13
N VAL A 103 2.37 -3.75 -4.04
CA VAL A 103 2.40 -5.21 -4.27
C VAL A 103 3.82 -5.73 -4.09
N ALA A 104 4.00 -6.68 -3.17
CA ALA A 104 5.27 -7.34 -2.90
C ALA A 104 5.31 -8.70 -3.61
N MET A 105 6.28 -8.87 -4.52
CA MET A 105 6.47 -10.10 -5.30
C MET A 105 7.89 -10.65 -5.13
N PRO A 106 8.07 -11.93 -4.79
CA PRO A 106 9.38 -12.58 -4.85
C PRO A 106 9.88 -12.65 -6.29
N GLY A 107 11.14 -12.28 -6.53
CA GLY A 107 11.76 -12.35 -7.86
C GLY A 107 12.59 -11.11 -8.21
N LEU A 108 13.14 -11.10 -9.42
CA LEU A 108 13.80 -9.96 -10.02
C LEU A 108 12.73 -9.04 -10.63
N ILE A 109 12.46 -7.93 -9.93
CA ILE A 109 11.46 -6.93 -10.31
C ILE A 109 12.17 -5.68 -10.84
N GLU A 110 11.84 -5.29 -12.07
CA GLU A 110 12.28 -4.05 -12.69
C GLU A 110 11.65 -2.84 -11.98
N ARG A 111 12.49 -1.89 -11.55
CA ARG A 111 12.02 -0.69 -10.84
C ARG A 111 11.28 0.24 -11.81
N GLY A 112 10.21 0.87 -11.33
CA GLY A 112 9.42 1.84 -12.10
C GLY A 112 8.32 1.19 -12.95
N THR A 113 8.66 0.16 -13.72
CA THR A 113 7.68 -0.60 -14.52
C THR A 113 6.97 -1.65 -13.69
N GLY A 114 7.62 -2.21 -12.67
CA GLY A 114 7.07 -3.32 -11.89
C GLY A 114 6.97 -4.63 -12.67
N ARG A 115 7.73 -4.75 -13.77
CA ARG A 115 7.83 -5.97 -14.58
C ARG A 115 8.59 -7.05 -13.82
N VAL A 116 8.03 -8.26 -13.77
CA VAL A 116 8.68 -9.44 -13.20
C VAL A 116 9.59 -10.01 -14.27
N LEU A 117 10.88 -9.65 -14.23
CA LEU A 117 11.86 -10.16 -15.20
C LEU A 117 12.06 -11.66 -14.99
N PHE A 118 12.13 -12.10 -13.74
CA PHE A 118 12.27 -13.51 -13.41
C PHE A 118 11.82 -13.82 -11.99
N SER A 119 11.02 -14.87 -11.79
CA SER A 119 10.67 -15.37 -10.46
C SER A 119 10.71 -16.90 -10.41
N PRO A 120 11.82 -17.51 -9.92
CA PRO A 120 11.96 -18.96 -9.87
C PRO A 120 10.85 -19.64 -9.07
N ASN A 121 10.43 -19.03 -7.96
CA ASN A 121 9.43 -19.60 -7.07
C ASN A 121 8.03 -19.65 -7.69
N PHE A 122 7.79 -18.91 -8.78
CA PHE A 122 6.51 -18.88 -9.49
C PHE A 122 6.65 -19.40 -10.93
N GLY A 123 7.87 -19.67 -11.40
CA GLY A 123 8.13 -20.05 -12.80
C GLY A 123 7.93 -18.90 -13.79
N TRP A 124 7.84 -17.65 -13.31
CA TRP A 124 7.54 -16.50 -14.17
C TRP A 124 8.79 -15.98 -14.85
N ASN A 125 8.62 -15.61 -16.12
CA ASN A 125 9.63 -14.95 -16.92
C ASN A 125 8.95 -13.83 -17.71
N ASP A 126 9.46 -12.62 -17.58
CA ASP A 126 9.06 -11.47 -18.38
C ASP A 126 7.55 -11.08 -18.32
N ILE A 127 7.00 -11.00 -17.11
CA ILE A 127 5.57 -10.70 -16.87
C ILE A 127 5.33 -9.20 -16.54
N PRO A 128 4.46 -8.47 -17.26
CA PRO A 128 4.12 -7.07 -16.98
C PRO A 128 3.12 -6.92 -15.81
N LEU A 129 3.46 -7.46 -14.63
CA LEU A 129 2.54 -7.58 -13.49
C LEU A 129 1.87 -6.26 -13.10
N GLN A 130 2.63 -5.17 -13.00
CA GLN A 130 2.08 -3.87 -12.62
C GLN A 130 1.05 -3.35 -13.62
N ASP A 131 1.32 -3.49 -14.92
CA ASP A 131 0.42 -3.01 -15.97
C ASP A 131 -0.85 -3.87 -16.02
N GLU A 132 -0.73 -5.19 -15.85
CA GLU A 132 -1.88 -6.08 -15.76
C GLU A 132 -2.76 -5.76 -14.55
N LEU A 133 -2.17 -5.45 -13.40
CA LEU A 133 -2.93 -5.03 -12.22
C LEU A 133 -3.56 -3.65 -12.40
N LYS A 134 -2.87 -2.69 -13.03
CA LYS A 134 -3.42 -1.36 -13.35
C LYS A 134 -4.62 -1.41 -14.30
N LYS A 135 -4.67 -2.40 -15.20
CA LYS A 135 -5.85 -2.61 -16.08
C LYS A 135 -7.08 -3.08 -15.31
N ARG A 136 -6.88 -3.78 -14.18
CA ARG A 136 -7.95 -4.44 -13.42
C ARG A 136 -8.38 -3.70 -12.16
N LEU A 137 -7.51 -2.84 -11.63
CA LEU A 137 -7.71 -2.10 -10.38
C LEU A 137 -7.84 -0.60 -10.68
N PRO A 138 -8.83 0.10 -10.09
CA PRO A 138 -9.06 1.52 -10.36
C PRO A 138 -8.10 2.46 -9.61
N PHE A 139 -6.98 1.93 -9.09
CA PHE A 139 -6.02 2.65 -8.26
C PHE A 139 -4.62 2.57 -8.86
N ASN A 140 -3.75 3.50 -8.48
CA ASN A 140 -2.35 3.38 -8.83
C ASN A 140 -1.73 2.16 -8.14
N VAL A 141 -1.06 1.31 -8.91
CA VAL A 141 -0.39 0.10 -8.43
C VAL A 141 1.11 0.25 -8.60
N LEU A 142 1.86 -0.08 -7.54
CA LEU A 142 3.31 -0.21 -7.57
C LEU A 142 3.71 -1.63 -7.18
N VAL A 143 4.53 -2.27 -8.02
CA VAL A 143 5.08 -3.60 -7.73
C VAL A 143 6.54 -3.45 -7.29
N GLU A 144 6.88 -4.09 -6.18
CA GLU A 144 8.22 -4.10 -5.62
C GLU A 144 8.65 -5.53 -5.26
N ASN A 145 9.96 -5.77 -5.28
CA ASN A 145 10.55 -7.01 -4.78
C ASN A 145 10.20 -7.21 -3.31
N ALA A 146 9.77 -8.41 -2.93
CA ALA A 146 9.31 -8.71 -1.58
C ALA A 146 10.35 -8.42 -0.47
N ASN A 147 11.64 -8.68 -0.71
CA ASN A 147 12.68 -8.38 0.28
C ASN A 147 12.88 -6.87 0.45
N ARG A 148 12.84 -6.10 -0.65
CA ARG A 148 12.91 -4.63 -0.59
C ARG A 148 11.69 -4.04 0.11
N ALA A 149 10.50 -4.53 -0.23
CA ALA A 149 9.26 -4.13 0.42
C ALA A 149 9.27 -4.41 1.93
N LEU A 150 9.78 -5.58 2.35
CA LEU A 150 9.93 -5.94 3.76
C LEU A 150 10.84 -4.98 4.53
N VAL A 151 11.93 -4.51 3.91
CA VAL A 151 12.83 -3.54 4.54
C VAL A 151 12.19 -2.15 4.65
N ILE A 152 11.42 -1.74 3.64
CA ILE A 152 10.70 -0.46 3.63
C ILE A 152 9.57 -0.44 4.67
N GLY A 153 8.87 -1.56 4.85
CA GLY A 153 7.72 -1.68 5.75
C GLY A 153 8.04 -1.78 7.25
N ARG A 154 9.32 -1.62 7.63
CA ARG A 154 9.75 -1.62 9.04
C ARG A 154 9.47 -0.30 9.77
#